data_AF-A0A1W9ST32-F1
#
_entry.id   AF-A0A1W9ST32-F1
#
_cell.length_a   1.000
_cell.length_b   1.000
_cell.length_c   1.000
_cell.angle_alpha   90.00
_cell.angle_beta   90.00
_cell.angle_gamma   90.00
#
_symmetry.space_group_name_H-M   'P 1'
#
loop_
_entity.id
_entity.type
_entity.pdbx_description
1 polymer ?
#
loop_
_entity_poly.entity_id
_entity_poly.type
_entity_poly.pdbx_seq_one_letter_code
_entity_poly.pdbx_strand_id
1 'polypeptide(L)'
;MLALFLGTASLPHILIRYYTVKSQKDARKSTIIAIAAIGGFYVLTLFMGLGAAVNGVLDVESSNMSGPLLAKAFGVGLFSIISAIAFATILGTVSGLIVASSGAIAHDLIDRYMGKDLGDAGKVRAGKIAAFAVGVVAIILGISFKGMNVSFLVGWAFAVAASANLPAILMKLFWKKTTAKGIAWSIVTGIISALGIILTSPTMWDRYGLDKADAPHLLDNPAIISFTLALVTLVIVSLATQKDNEKLVEA
;
A
#
# COMPACT_ATOMS: atom_id res chain seq x y z
N MET A 1 10.04 -8.65 -1.45
CA MET A 1 9.82 -8.66 -2.91
C MET A 1 8.47 -9.24 -3.31
N LEU A 2 8.10 -10.46 -2.90
CA LEU A 2 6.76 -11.04 -3.17
C LEU A 2 5.60 -10.12 -2.78
N ALA A 3 5.64 -9.53 -1.59
CA ALA A 3 4.65 -8.55 -1.11
C ALA A 3 4.46 -7.36 -2.09
N LEU A 4 5.55 -6.86 -2.66
CA LEU A 4 5.54 -5.72 -3.58
C LEU A 4 4.91 -6.12 -4.93
N PHE A 5 5.33 -7.26 -5.49
CA PHE A 5 4.75 -7.78 -6.73
C PHE A 5 3.26 -8.09 -6.60
N LEU A 6 2.87 -8.83 -5.57
CA LEU A 6 1.48 -9.22 -5.34
C LEU A 6 0.64 -8.00 -4.93
N GLY A 7 1.19 -7.11 -4.12
CA GLY A 7 0.51 -5.90 -3.68
C GLY A 7 0.24 -4.95 -4.83
N THR A 8 1.25 -4.64 -5.66
CA THR A 8 1.08 -3.74 -6.83
C THR A 8 0.00 -4.22 -7.80
N ALA A 9 -0.10 -5.54 -8.04
CA ALA A 9 -1.11 -6.12 -8.92
C ALA A 9 -2.56 -5.93 -8.40
N SER A 10 -2.73 -5.76 -7.10
CA SER A 10 -4.05 -5.73 -6.43
C SER A 10 -4.59 -4.32 -6.17
N LEU A 11 -3.81 -3.28 -6.47
CA LEU A 11 -4.15 -1.91 -6.11
C LEU A 11 -5.22 -1.31 -7.04
N PRO A 12 -6.42 -0.98 -6.51
CA PRO A 12 -7.54 -0.50 -7.34
C PRO A 12 -7.22 0.77 -8.13
N HIS A 13 -6.39 1.66 -7.57
CA HIS A 13 -6.01 2.92 -8.21
C HIS A 13 -5.18 2.73 -9.49
N ILE A 14 -4.49 1.59 -9.65
CA ILE A 14 -3.79 1.24 -10.89
C ILE A 14 -4.79 0.64 -11.89
N LEU A 15 -5.67 -0.24 -11.41
CA LEU A 15 -6.68 -0.91 -12.24
C LEU A 15 -7.64 0.09 -12.90
N ILE A 16 -8.09 1.12 -12.16
CA ILE A 16 -9.00 2.15 -12.68
C ILE A 16 -8.37 2.93 -13.86
N ARG A 17 -7.05 3.11 -13.85
CA ARG A 17 -6.34 3.78 -14.95
C ARG A 17 -6.35 2.92 -16.22
N TYR A 18 -6.29 1.60 -16.12
CA TYR A 18 -6.40 0.72 -17.30
C TYR A 18 -7.78 0.80 -17.96
N TYR A 19 -8.84 1.07 -17.20
CA TYR A 19 -10.19 1.22 -17.75
C TYR A 19 -10.39 2.50 -18.57
N THR A 20 -9.49 3.48 -18.45
CA THR A 20 -9.52 4.71 -19.26
C THR A 20 -8.77 4.60 -20.60
N VAL A 21 -8.13 3.47 -20.88
CA VAL A 21 -7.34 3.27 -22.11
C VAL A 21 -8.21 2.66 -23.21
N LYS A 22 -8.12 3.23 -24.42
CA LYS A 22 -8.99 2.86 -25.57
C LYS A 22 -8.76 1.44 -26.11
N SER A 23 -7.59 0.83 -25.86
CA SER A 23 -7.21 -0.47 -26.43
C SER A 23 -6.36 -1.32 -25.50
N GLN A 24 -6.55 -2.64 -25.52
CA GLN A 24 -5.78 -3.60 -24.75
C GLN A 24 -4.28 -3.60 -25.13
N LYS A 25 -3.95 -3.29 -26.40
CA LYS A 25 -2.55 -3.18 -26.85
C LYS A 25 -1.85 -1.99 -26.19
N ASP A 26 -2.55 -0.86 -26.08
CA ASP A 26 -2.03 0.36 -25.46
C ASP A 26 -1.89 0.19 -23.94
N ALA A 27 -2.82 -0.52 -23.29
CA ALA A 27 -2.71 -0.87 -21.88
C ALA A 27 -1.45 -1.69 -21.60
N ARG A 28 -1.17 -2.72 -22.42
CA ARG A 28 0.07 -3.53 -22.31
C ARG A 28 1.32 -2.70 -22.52
N LYS A 29 1.34 -1.85 -23.55
CA LYS A 29 2.49 -0.96 -23.83
C LYS A 29 2.74 0.00 -22.66
N SER A 30 1.68 0.58 -22.10
CA SER A 30 1.76 1.44 -20.92
C SER A 30 2.36 0.71 -19.72
N THR A 31 1.93 -0.53 -19.45
CA THR A 31 2.49 -1.37 -18.38
C THR A 31 3.97 -1.65 -18.59
N ILE A 32 4.39 -1.99 -19.82
CA ILE A 32 5.80 -2.26 -20.13
C ILE A 32 6.65 -1.01 -19.88
N ILE A 33 6.21 0.16 -20.36
CA ILE A 33 6.92 1.42 -20.15
C ILE A 33 7.00 1.76 -18.65
N ALA A 34 5.90 1.56 -17.91
CA ALA A 34 5.88 1.79 -16.48
C ALA A 34 6.86 0.87 -15.73
N ILE A 35 6.87 -0.43 -16.04
CA ILE A 35 7.79 -1.40 -15.43
C ILE A 35 9.25 -1.06 -15.79
N ALA A 36 9.52 -0.70 -17.05
CA ALA A 36 10.86 -0.30 -17.49
C ALA A 36 11.33 0.97 -16.78
N ALA A 37 10.47 1.98 -16.61
CA ALA A 37 10.78 3.21 -15.90
C ALA A 37 11.04 2.95 -14.40
N ILE A 38 10.22 2.11 -13.75
CA ILE A 38 10.40 1.71 -12.35
C ILE A 38 11.69 0.91 -12.18
N GLY A 39 11.96 -0.04 -13.07
CA GLY A 39 13.19 -0.83 -13.06
C GLY A 39 14.43 0.04 -13.24
N GLY A 40 14.40 0.97 -14.21
CA GLY A 40 15.46 1.95 -14.41
C GLY A 40 15.67 2.83 -13.18
N PHE A 41 14.60 3.30 -12.55
CA PHE A 41 14.68 4.05 -11.30
C PHE A 41 15.34 3.24 -10.18
N TYR A 42 14.97 1.97 -9.98
CA TYR A 42 15.60 1.14 -8.95
C TYR A 42 17.10 0.90 -9.20
N VAL A 43 17.50 0.74 -10.47
CA VAL A 43 18.93 0.67 -10.83
C VAL A 43 19.64 1.98 -10.44
N LEU A 44 19.05 3.14 -10.74
CA LEU A 44 19.62 4.43 -10.34
C LEU A 44 19.72 4.58 -8.81
N THR A 45 18.73 4.09 -8.05
CA THR A 45 18.79 4.13 -6.57
C THR A 45 19.94 3.31 -6.01
N LEU A 46 20.30 2.19 -6.65
CA LEU A 46 21.46 1.40 -6.26
C LEU A 46 22.76 2.20 -6.45
N PHE A 47 22.91 2.89 -7.58
CA PHE A 47 24.06 3.76 -7.83
C PHE A 47 24.13 4.94 -6.86
N MET A 48 22.99 5.53 -6.48
CA MET A 48 22.96 6.56 -5.44
C MET A 48 23.40 6.02 -4.06
N GLY A 49 22.95 4.83 -3.67
CA GLY A 49 23.35 4.21 -2.41
C GLY A 49 24.85 3.89 -2.36
N LEU A 50 25.38 3.29 -3.42
CA LEU A 50 26.81 3.01 -3.55
C LEU A 50 27.64 4.31 -3.62
N GLY A 51 27.17 5.31 -4.36
CA GLY A 51 27.80 6.63 -4.44
C GLY A 51 27.89 7.30 -3.07
N ALA A 52 26.82 7.25 -2.26
CA ALA A 52 26.84 7.74 -0.89
C ALA A 52 27.86 6.99 -0.02
N ALA A 53 27.98 5.67 -0.19
CA ALA A 53 28.93 4.83 0.54
C ALA A 53 30.38 5.17 0.21
N VAL A 54 30.72 5.25 -1.08
CA VAL A 54 32.08 5.54 -1.55
C VAL A 54 32.54 6.95 -1.15
N ASN A 55 31.61 7.92 -1.12
CA ASN A 55 31.92 9.28 -0.68
C ASN A 55 31.89 9.46 0.84
N GLY A 56 31.61 8.42 1.63
CA GLY A 56 31.58 8.49 3.09
C GLY A 56 30.46 9.38 3.65
N VAL A 57 29.40 9.61 2.89
CA VAL A 57 28.27 10.49 3.26
C VAL A 57 27.00 9.71 3.63
N LEU A 58 27.13 8.41 3.87
CA LEU A 58 26.06 7.63 4.46
C LEU A 58 25.82 8.09 5.90
N ASP A 59 24.56 8.38 6.19
CA ASP A 59 24.11 8.55 7.56
C ASP A 59 23.96 7.16 8.19
N VAL A 60 24.73 6.92 9.25
CA VAL A 60 24.74 5.67 10.00
C VAL A 60 23.45 5.45 10.79
N GLU A 61 22.70 6.52 11.08
CA GLU A 61 21.43 6.46 11.79
C GLU A 61 20.24 6.32 10.82
N SER A 62 20.38 6.73 9.55
CA SER A 62 19.27 6.76 8.60
C SER A 62 19.69 6.58 7.15
N SER A 63 19.30 5.45 6.56
CA SER A 63 19.45 5.22 5.11
C SER A 63 18.47 6.04 4.26
N ASN A 64 17.53 6.75 4.87
CA ASN A 64 16.50 7.51 4.14
C ASN A 64 17.05 8.80 3.51
N MET A 65 18.19 9.30 4.00
CA MET A 65 18.80 10.57 3.57
C MET A 65 19.96 10.41 2.56
N SER A 66 20.22 9.19 2.08
CA SER A 66 21.38 8.90 1.20
C SER A 66 21.38 9.75 -0.07
N GLY A 67 20.23 10.01 -0.68
CA GLY A 67 20.13 10.83 -1.90
C GLY A 67 20.52 12.30 -1.68
N PRO A 68 19.84 13.03 -0.78
CA PRO A 68 20.23 14.40 -0.44
C PRO A 68 21.66 14.50 0.11
N LEU A 69 22.11 13.59 0.96
CA LEU A 69 23.47 13.64 1.50
C LEU A 69 24.54 13.43 0.43
N LEU A 70 24.29 12.54 -0.54
CA LEU A 70 25.14 12.43 -1.73
C LEU A 70 25.18 13.75 -2.51
N ALA A 71 24.02 14.39 -2.72
CA ALA A 71 23.97 15.69 -3.37
C ALA A 71 24.79 16.76 -2.64
N LYS A 72 24.77 16.74 -1.30
CA LYS A 72 25.55 17.65 -0.45
C LYS A 72 27.05 17.45 -0.62
N ALA A 73 27.52 16.22 -0.86
CA ALA A 73 28.92 15.94 -1.16
C ALA A 73 29.42 16.71 -2.40
N PHE A 74 28.55 16.92 -3.39
CA PHE A 74 28.84 17.68 -4.60
C PHE A 74 28.56 19.19 -4.49
N GLY A 75 27.91 19.64 -3.42
CA GLY A 75 27.70 21.06 -3.12
C GLY A 75 26.34 21.40 -2.52
N VAL A 76 26.30 22.50 -1.75
CA VAL A 76 25.08 22.97 -1.05
C VAL A 76 23.97 23.39 -2.03
N GLY A 77 24.34 23.91 -3.20
CA GLY A 77 23.38 24.26 -4.25
C GLY A 77 22.62 23.03 -4.76
N LEU A 78 23.34 21.95 -5.09
CA LEU A 78 22.74 20.70 -5.55
C LEU A 78 21.90 20.04 -4.46
N PHE A 79 22.38 20.04 -3.21
CA PHE A 79 21.60 19.60 -2.05
C PHE A 79 20.27 20.33 -1.92
N SER A 80 20.29 21.66 -2.06
CA SER A 80 19.08 22.50 -1.92
C SER A 80 18.08 22.22 -3.03
N ILE A 81 18.55 22.08 -4.28
CA ILE A 81 17.71 21.75 -5.44
C ILE A 81 17.08 20.37 -5.27
N ILE A 82 17.89 19.34 -4.96
CA ILE A 82 17.39 17.97 -4.82
C ILE A 82 16.42 17.87 -3.63
N SER A 83 16.71 18.53 -2.51
CA SER A 83 15.81 18.58 -1.36
C SER A 83 14.49 19.28 -1.68
N ALA A 84 14.53 20.39 -2.43
CA ALA A 84 13.32 21.09 -2.86
C ALA A 84 12.46 20.23 -3.80
N ILE A 85 13.08 19.54 -4.77
CA ILE A 85 12.38 18.62 -5.68
C ILE A 85 11.78 17.45 -4.90
N ALA A 86 12.53 16.85 -3.97
CA ALA A 86 12.03 15.76 -3.14
C ALA A 86 10.83 16.22 -2.31
N PHE A 87 10.92 17.39 -1.67
CA PHE A 87 9.83 17.95 -0.87
C PHE A 87 8.58 18.25 -1.72
N ALA A 88 8.75 18.89 -2.88
CA ALA A 88 7.65 19.18 -3.80
C ALA A 88 6.96 17.90 -4.29
N THR A 89 7.74 16.85 -4.59
CA THR A 89 7.22 15.56 -5.05
C THR A 89 6.46 14.82 -3.94
N ILE A 90 6.97 14.85 -2.70
CA ILE A 90 6.28 14.28 -1.53
C ILE A 90 4.94 14.99 -1.31
N LEU A 91 4.91 16.32 -1.30
CA LEU A 91 3.65 17.08 -1.15
C LEU A 91 2.64 16.75 -2.26
N GLY A 92 3.09 16.68 -3.50
CA GLY A 92 2.24 16.32 -4.64
C GLY A 92 1.62 14.93 -4.49
N THR A 93 2.43 13.93 -4.14
CA THR A 93 1.97 12.55 -3.96
C THR A 93 1.07 12.37 -2.74
N VAL A 94 1.43 12.97 -1.60
CA VAL A 94 0.63 12.93 -0.37
C VAL A 94 -0.75 13.55 -0.61
N SER A 95 -0.81 14.73 -1.25
CA SER A 95 -2.09 15.38 -1.60
C SER A 95 -2.97 14.47 -2.46
N GLY A 96 -2.38 13.84 -3.50
CA GLY A 96 -3.10 12.90 -4.36
C GLY A 96 -3.66 11.68 -3.61
N LEU A 97 -2.87 11.09 -2.70
CA LEU A 97 -3.29 9.94 -1.90
C LEU A 97 -4.37 10.31 -0.87
N ILE A 98 -4.29 11.50 -0.26
CA ILE A 98 -5.30 12.01 0.67
C ILE A 98 -6.62 12.22 -0.06
N VAL A 99 -6.60 12.86 -1.24
CA VAL A 99 -7.81 13.07 -2.05
C VAL A 99 -8.44 11.74 -2.46
N ALA A 100 -7.65 10.79 -2.96
CA ALA A 100 -8.14 9.47 -3.32
C ALA A 100 -8.77 8.73 -2.13
N SER A 101 -8.11 8.77 -0.96
CA SER A 101 -8.64 8.16 0.27
C SER A 101 -9.91 8.83 0.75
N SER A 102 -9.98 10.16 0.67
CA SER A 102 -11.17 10.93 1.04
C SER A 102 -12.36 10.64 0.13
N GLY A 103 -12.11 10.42 -1.17
CA GLY A 103 -13.12 10.02 -2.15
C GLY A 103 -13.68 8.64 -1.84
N ALA A 104 -12.82 7.67 -1.50
CA ALA A 104 -13.26 6.34 -1.08
C ALA A 104 -14.12 6.42 0.20
N ILE A 105 -13.74 7.23 1.19
CA ILE A 105 -14.54 7.39 2.42
C ILE A 105 -15.88 8.10 2.12
N ALA A 106 -15.86 9.20 1.37
CA ALA A 106 -17.08 9.97 1.10
C ALA A 106 -18.07 9.19 0.22
N HIS A 107 -17.61 8.54 -0.85
CA HIS A 107 -18.47 7.84 -1.81
C HIS A 107 -18.73 6.38 -1.44
N ASP A 108 -17.71 5.62 -1.01
CA ASP A 108 -17.92 4.18 -0.74
C ASP A 108 -18.50 3.94 0.66
N LEU A 109 -18.05 4.70 1.68
CA LEU A 109 -18.51 4.49 3.06
C LEU A 109 -19.74 5.32 3.41
N ILE A 110 -19.73 6.64 3.15
CA ILE A 110 -20.81 7.53 3.62
C ILE A 110 -22.03 7.47 2.69
N ASP A 111 -21.82 7.59 1.39
CA ASP A 111 -22.90 7.60 0.40
C ASP A 111 -23.44 6.18 0.18
N ARG A 112 -22.58 5.25 -0.23
CA ARG A 112 -22.99 3.90 -0.65
C ARG A 112 -23.27 2.92 0.49
N TYR A 113 -22.46 2.91 1.55
CA TYR A 113 -22.62 1.95 2.66
C TYR A 113 -23.56 2.45 3.76
N MET A 114 -23.42 3.71 4.20
CA MET A 114 -24.32 4.31 5.20
C MET A 114 -25.67 4.77 4.61
N GLY A 115 -25.82 4.79 3.28
CA GLY A 115 -27.09 5.13 2.62
C GLY A 115 -27.54 6.57 2.86
N LYS A 116 -26.60 7.48 3.17
CA LYS A 116 -26.91 8.91 3.30
C LYS A 116 -26.79 9.56 1.94
N ASP A 117 -27.92 9.81 1.29
CA ASP A 117 -27.97 10.60 0.06
C ASP A 117 -27.65 12.07 0.39
N LEU A 118 -26.36 12.36 0.47
CA LEU A 118 -25.84 13.70 0.63
C LEU A 118 -25.97 14.39 -0.72
N GLY A 119 -26.65 15.53 -0.82
CA GLY A 119 -26.58 16.35 -2.04
C GLY A 119 -25.11 16.71 -2.38
N ASP A 120 -24.84 17.13 -3.62
CA ASP A 120 -23.47 17.35 -4.13
C ASP A 120 -22.60 18.24 -3.21
N ALA A 121 -23.17 19.31 -2.65
CA ALA A 121 -22.48 20.17 -1.69
C ALA A 121 -22.13 19.46 -0.38
N GLY A 122 -22.99 18.54 0.08
CA GLY A 122 -22.76 17.69 1.24
C GLY A 122 -21.66 16.65 0.99
N LYS A 123 -21.61 16.05 -0.20
CA LYS A 123 -20.54 15.13 -0.61
C LYS A 123 -19.18 15.81 -0.62
N VAL A 124 -19.09 17.03 -1.18
CA VAL A 124 -17.85 17.82 -1.16
C VAL A 124 -17.41 18.16 0.26
N ARG A 125 -18.35 18.54 1.14
CA ARG A 125 -18.03 18.84 2.55
C ARG A 125 -17.56 17.61 3.31
N ALA A 126 -18.22 16.46 3.12
CA ALA A 126 -17.82 15.19 3.71
C ALA A 126 -16.42 14.77 3.23
N GLY A 127 -16.15 14.90 1.92
CA GLY A 127 -14.83 14.64 1.35
C GLY A 127 -13.74 15.53 1.95
N LYS A 128 -13.99 16.84 2.12
CA LYS A 128 -13.03 17.76 2.77
C LYS A 128 -12.75 17.38 4.23
N ILE A 129 -13.77 17.00 4.99
CA ILE A 129 -13.61 16.56 6.39
C ILE A 129 -12.83 15.24 6.43
N ALA A 130 -13.16 14.28 5.57
CA ALA A 130 -12.43 13.01 5.46
C ALA A 130 -10.96 13.23 5.08
N ALA A 131 -10.68 14.11 4.11
CA ALA A 131 -9.32 14.47 3.72
C ALA A 131 -8.51 15.05 4.90
N PHE A 132 -9.13 15.95 5.68
CA PHE A 132 -8.50 16.51 6.87
C PHE A 132 -8.23 15.43 7.93
N ALA A 133 -9.21 14.58 8.24
CA ALA A 133 -9.07 13.49 9.20
C ALA A 133 -7.98 12.49 8.80
N VAL A 134 -7.97 12.05 7.53
CA VAL A 134 -6.93 11.17 6.98
C VAL A 134 -5.56 11.82 7.07
N GLY A 135 -5.45 13.12 6.77
CA GLY A 135 -4.20 13.88 6.89
C GLY A 135 -3.68 13.92 8.33
N VAL A 136 -4.54 14.19 9.31
CA VAL A 136 -4.17 14.18 10.74
C VAL A 136 -3.67 12.81 11.18
N VAL A 137 -4.39 11.74 10.81
CA VAL A 137 -3.97 10.36 11.13
C VAL A 137 -2.63 10.02 10.48
N ALA A 138 -2.44 10.39 9.21
CA ALA A 138 -1.18 10.17 8.50
C ALA A 138 0.00 10.90 9.16
N ILE A 139 -0.20 12.13 9.65
CA ILE A 139 0.83 12.90 10.37
C ILE A 139 1.18 12.21 11.70
N ILE A 140 0.18 11.80 12.49
CA ILE A 140 0.40 11.11 13.77
C ILE A 140 1.19 9.82 13.57
N LEU A 141 0.79 9.00 12.59
CA LEU A 141 1.50 7.76 12.25
C LEU A 141 2.91 8.05 11.74
N GLY A 142 3.09 9.05 10.88
CA GLY A 142 4.39 9.46 10.36
C GLY A 142 5.36 9.89 11.47
N ILE A 143 4.89 10.62 12.48
CA ILE A 143 5.69 11.01 13.65
C ILE A 143 6.02 9.78 14.51
N SER A 144 5.06 8.89 14.74
CA SER A 144 5.23 7.69 15.58
C SER A 144 6.28 6.73 15.01
N PHE A 145 6.32 6.59 13.68
CA PHE A 145 7.26 5.74 12.95
C PHE A 145 8.50 6.49 12.43
N LYS A 146 8.77 7.71 12.93
CA LYS A 146 10.01 8.43 12.63
C LYS A 146 11.22 7.60 13.07
N GLY A 147 12.17 7.39 12.15
CA GLY A 147 13.38 6.59 12.38
C GLY A 147 13.32 5.20 11.74
N MET A 148 12.16 4.74 11.29
CA MET A 148 12.09 3.52 10.49
C MET A 148 12.53 3.78 9.05
N ASN A 149 13.17 2.78 8.45
CA ASN A 149 13.46 2.82 7.02
C ASN A 149 12.14 2.75 6.23
N VAL A 150 11.94 3.72 5.34
CA VAL A 150 10.69 3.89 4.58
C VAL A 150 10.41 2.67 3.70
N SER A 151 11.44 1.96 3.21
CA SER A 151 11.27 0.72 2.45
C SER A 151 10.57 -0.38 3.25
N PHE A 152 10.77 -0.47 4.57
CA PHE A 152 10.03 -1.42 5.42
C PHE A 152 8.56 -1.02 5.57
N LEU A 153 8.30 0.26 5.85
CA LEU A 153 6.93 0.79 5.97
C LEU A 153 6.12 0.58 4.68
N VAL A 154 6.76 0.84 3.53
CA VAL A 154 6.20 0.54 2.21
C VAL A 154 5.96 -0.96 2.07
N GLY A 155 6.92 -1.80 2.44
CA GLY A 155 6.78 -3.26 2.44
C GLY A 155 5.55 -3.75 3.21
N TRP A 156 5.28 -3.18 4.38
CA TRP A 156 4.10 -3.48 5.19
C TRP A 156 2.80 -3.08 4.51
N ALA A 157 2.71 -1.85 4.00
CA ALA A 157 1.52 -1.37 3.28
C ALA A 157 1.19 -2.28 2.08
N PHE A 158 2.21 -2.67 1.30
CA PHE A 158 2.05 -3.59 0.18
C PHE A 158 1.69 -5.00 0.62
N ALA A 159 2.21 -5.49 1.74
CA ALA A 159 1.88 -6.81 2.26
C ALA A 159 0.41 -6.91 2.73
N VAL A 160 -0.08 -5.86 3.41
CA VAL A 160 -1.50 -5.75 3.79
C VAL A 160 -2.37 -5.68 2.54
N ALA A 161 -2.03 -4.84 1.56
CA ALA A 161 -2.76 -4.72 0.31
C ALA A 161 -2.81 -6.05 -0.47
N ALA A 162 -1.67 -6.73 -0.59
CA ALA A 162 -1.57 -8.04 -1.24
C ALA A 162 -2.48 -9.09 -0.57
N SER A 163 -2.51 -9.10 0.77
CA SER A 163 -3.26 -10.10 1.53
C SER A 163 -4.76 -9.85 1.50
N ALA A 164 -5.18 -8.58 1.50
CA ALA A 164 -6.59 -8.21 1.48
C ALA A 164 -7.21 -8.31 0.09
N ASN A 165 -6.56 -7.71 -0.92
CA ASN A 165 -7.23 -7.43 -2.20
C ASN A 165 -6.96 -8.51 -3.26
N LEU A 166 -5.73 -9.06 -3.30
CA LEU A 166 -5.35 -9.97 -4.38
C LEU A 166 -6.13 -11.30 -4.37
N PRO A 167 -6.33 -11.99 -3.22
CA PRO A 167 -7.14 -13.22 -3.19
C PRO A 167 -8.56 -12.99 -3.68
N ALA A 168 -9.18 -11.89 -3.25
CA ALA A 168 -10.55 -11.52 -3.65
C ALA A 168 -10.67 -11.29 -5.16
N ILE A 169 -9.74 -10.54 -5.75
CA ILE A 169 -9.72 -10.26 -7.20
C ILE A 169 -9.46 -11.54 -8.01
N LEU A 170 -8.42 -12.31 -7.65
CA LEU A 170 -8.06 -13.52 -8.38
C LEU A 170 -9.17 -14.56 -8.34
N MET A 171 -9.74 -14.83 -7.17
CA MET A 171 -10.78 -15.84 -7.03
C MET A 171 -12.07 -15.42 -7.72
N LYS A 172 -12.44 -14.13 -7.66
CA LYS A 172 -13.60 -13.63 -8.41
C LYS A 172 -13.44 -13.76 -9.93
N LEU A 173 -12.22 -13.60 -10.46
CA LEU A 173 -11.94 -13.71 -11.90
C LEU A 173 -11.80 -15.16 -12.38
N PHE A 174 -11.13 -16.03 -11.62
CA PHE A 174 -10.76 -17.37 -12.09
C PHE A 174 -11.59 -18.50 -11.47
N TRP A 175 -12.34 -18.25 -10.39
CA TRP A 175 -13.10 -19.27 -9.68
C TRP A 175 -14.59 -18.93 -9.58
N LYS A 176 -15.39 -19.65 -10.37
CA LYS A 176 -16.86 -19.48 -10.47
C LYS A 176 -17.60 -19.68 -9.14
N LYS A 177 -16.95 -20.33 -8.17
CA LYS A 177 -17.53 -20.70 -6.87
C LYS A 177 -17.37 -19.62 -5.78
N THR A 178 -16.81 -18.47 -6.13
CA THR A 178 -16.55 -17.36 -5.20
C THR A 178 -17.85 -16.69 -4.72
N THR A 179 -17.95 -16.45 -3.42
CA THR A 179 -19.13 -15.83 -2.79
C THR A 179 -18.81 -14.46 -2.17
N ALA A 180 -19.81 -13.59 -2.03
CA ALA A 180 -19.63 -12.28 -1.39
C ALA A 180 -19.15 -12.39 0.07
N LYS A 181 -19.71 -13.35 0.83
CA LYS A 181 -19.30 -13.64 2.22
C LYS A 181 -17.86 -14.15 2.28
N GLY A 182 -17.47 -15.04 1.36
CA GLY A 182 -16.10 -15.54 1.26
C GLY A 182 -15.07 -14.44 0.95
N ILE A 183 -15.41 -13.50 0.08
CA ILE A 183 -14.57 -12.31 -0.19
C ILE A 183 -14.45 -11.45 1.08
N ALA A 184 -15.55 -11.15 1.76
CA ALA A 184 -15.52 -10.32 2.97
C ALA A 184 -14.64 -10.92 4.07
N TRP A 185 -14.82 -12.21 4.38
CA TRP A 185 -14.01 -12.92 5.38
C TRP A 185 -12.54 -13.07 4.98
N SER A 186 -12.26 -13.23 3.68
CA SER A 186 -10.90 -13.23 3.14
C SER A 186 -10.19 -11.90 3.38
N ILE A 187 -10.84 -10.77 3.07
CA ILE A 187 -10.30 -9.42 3.29
C ILE A 187 -10.02 -9.21 4.77
N VAL A 188 -10.98 -9.50 5.64
CA VAL A 188 -10.84 -9.33 7.10
C VAL A 188 -9.69 -10.18 7.64
N THR A 189 -9.63 -11.46 7.25
CA THR A 189 -8.56 -12.37 7.69
C THR A 189 -7.20 -11.94 7.16
N GLY A 190 -7.11 -11.49 5.92
CA GLY A 190 -5.89 -10.97 5.31
C GLY A 190 -5.36 -9.72 6.02
N ILE A 191 -6.25 -8.77 6.38
CA ILE A 191 -5.87 -7.57 7.13
C ILE A 191 -5.42 -7.93 8.55
N ILE A 192 -6.22 -8.72 9.28
CA ILE A 192 -5.93 -9.07 10.67
C ILE A 192 -4.65 -9.88 10.77
N SER A 193 -4.46 -10.89 9.91
CA SER A 193 -3.24 -11.70 9.93
C SER A 193 -2.01 -10.89 9.52
N ALA A 194 -2.12 -10.03 8.50
CA ALA A 194 -1.00 -9.19 8.07
C ALA A 194 -0.59 -8.19 9.17
N LEU A 195 -1.56 -7.49 9.75
CA LEU A 195 -1.30 -6.56 10.85
C LEU A 195 -0.82 -7.28 12.11
N GLY A 196 -1.39 -8.43 12.44
CA GLY A 196 -0.94 -9.26 13.56
C GLY A 196 0.53 -9.58 13.45
N ILE A 197 0.95 -10.16 12.32
CA ILE A 197 2.36 -10.51 12.07
C ILE A 197 3.26 -9.26 12.04
N ILE A 198 2.82 -8.16 11.45
CA ILE A 198 3.61 -6.91 11.46
C ILE A 198 3.80 -6.41 12.89
N LEU A 199 2.73 -6.36 13.68
CA LEU A 199 2.76 -5.84 15.05
C LEU A 199 3.56 -6.76 15.98
N THR A 200 3.60 -8.07 15.73
CA THR A 200 4.40 -9.06 16.46
C THR A 200 5.78 -9.32 15.90
N SER A 201 6.23 -8.50 14.95
CA SER A 201 7.54 -8.63 14.33
C SER A 201 8.68 -8.15 15.25
N PRO A 202 9.91 -8.68 15.07
CA PRO A 202 11.09 -8.21 15.80
C PRO A 202 11.34 -6.71 15.64
N THR A 203 11.07 -6.16 14.44
CA THR A 203 11.19 -4.73 14.16
C THR A 203 10.21 -3.88 14.98
N MET A 204 8.99 -4.37 15.25
CA MET A 204 8.05 -3.70 16.14
C MET A 204 8.38 -3.91 17.63
N TRP A 205 8.89 -5.08 18.01
CA TRP A 205 9.34 -5.37 19.38
C TRP A 205 10.45 -4.42 19.85
N ASP A 206 11.45 -4.18 18.99
CA ASP A 206 12.50 -3.18 19.19
C ASP A 206 11.90 -1.79 19.47
N ARG A 207 10.82 -1.46 18.75
CA ARG A 207 10.13 -0.17 18.90
C ARG A 207 9.32 -0.07 20.19
N TYR A 208 8.84 -1.19 20.71
CA TYR A 208 8.20 -1.26 22.03
C TYR A 208 9.21 -1.20 23.18
N GLY A 209 10.53 -1.18 22.88
CA GLY A 209 11.59 -1.22 23.88
C GLY A 209 11.84 -2.61 24.45
N LEU A 210 11.41 -3.67 23.74
CA LEU A 210 11.60 -5.07 24.10
C LEU A 210 12.74 -5.69 23.27
N ASP A 211 13.32 -6.78 23.76
CA ASP A 211 14.36 -7.49 23.01
C ASP A 211 13.75 -8.12 21.74
N LYS A 212 14.47 -8.02 20.61
CA LYS A 212 14.10 -8.65 19.35
C LYS A 212 13.99 -10.17 19.47
N ALA A 213 14.74 -10.77 20.39
CA ALA A 213 14.72 -12.21 20.64
C ALA A 213 13.42 -12.69 21.28
N ASP A 214 12.71 -11.81 21.99
CA ASP A 214 11.43 -12.12 22.64
C ASP A 214 10.23 -11.96 21.69
N ALA A 215 10.48 -11.64 20.42
CA ALA A 215 9.44 -11.55 19.42
C ALA A 215 8.77 -12.92 19.20
N PRO A 216 7.42 -13.01 19.19
CA PRO A 216 6.70 -14.27 18.96
C PRO A 216 7.09 -15.01 17.68
N HIS A 217 7.65 -14.29 16.72
CA HIS A 217 8.20 -14.86 15.49
C HIS A 217 9.33 -13.97 14.95
N LEU A 218 10.18 -14.55 14.10
CA LEU A 218 11.28 -13.85 13.43
C LEU A 218 10.90 -13.24 12.07
N LEU A 219 9.60 -13.12 11.78
CA LEU A 219 9.08 -12.70 10.49
C LEU A 219 8.77 -11.20 10.46
N ASP A 220 9.53 -10.43 9.68
CA ASP A 220 9.23 -9.01 9.40
C ASP A 220 8.31 -8.82 8.19
N ASN A 221 8.14 -9.86 7.35
CA ASN A 221 7.32 -9.78 6.14
C ASN A 221 6.13 -10.74 6.23
N PRO A 222 4.89 -10.22 6.38
CA PRO A 222 3.73 -11.07 6.62
C PRO A 222 3.20 -11.73 5.34
N ALA A 223 3.59 -11.22 4.16
CA ALA A 223 2.84 -11.39 2.93
C ALA A 223 2.60 -12.84 2.53
N ILE A 224 3.54 -13.76 2.76
CA ILE A 224 3.36 -15.16 2.35
C ILE A 224 2.28 -15.83 3.22
N ILE A 225 2.33 -15.60 4.53
CA ILE A 225 1.43 -16.25 5.50
C ILE A 225 0.05 -15.61 5.43
N SER A 226 -0.01 -14.28 5.51
CA SER A 226 -1.29 -13.55 5.48
C SER A 226 -2.02 -13.70 4.15
N PHE A 227 -1.30 -13.74 3.02
CA PHE A 227 -1.90 -14.04 1.71
C PHE A 227 -2.46 -15.46 1.65
N THR A 228 -1.70 -16.45 2.11
CA THR A 228 -2.14 -17.85 2.09
C THR A 228 -3.36 -18.05 2.99
N LEU A 229 -3.36 -17.46 4.19
CA LEU A 229 -4.50 -17.50 5.10
C LEU A 229 -5.74 -16.85 4.50
N ALA A 230 -5.59 -15.68 3.86
CA ALA A 230 -6.69 -15.01 3.18
C ALA A 230 -7.26 -15.85 2.03
N LEU A 231 -6.39 -16.53 1.26
CA LEU A 231 -6.79 -17.42 0.17
C LEU A 231 -7.54 -18.66 0.68
N VAL A 232 -7.00 -19.33 1.69
CA VAL A 232 -7.62 -20.51 2.31
C VAL A 232 -8.98 -20.15 2.91
N THR A 233 -9.06 -19.03 3.62
CA THR A 233 -10.31 -18.55 4.20
C THR A 233 -11.35 -18.26 3.11
N LEU A 234 -10.93 -17.64 2.00
CA LEU A 234 -11.83 -17.40 0.85
C LEU A 234 -12.41 -18.70 0.34
N VAL A 235 -11.57 -19.73 0.14
CA VAL A 235 -11.98 -21.03 -0.39
C VAL A 235 -12.94 -21.73 0.57
N ILE A 236 -12.58 -21.83 1.86
CA ILE A 236 -13.40 -22.52 2.87
C ILE A 236 -14.76 -21.85 3.02
N VAL A 237 -14.76 -20.53 3.24
CA VAL A 237 -16.01 -19.78 3.44
C VAL A 237 -16.85 -19.79 2.17
N SER A 238 -16.23 -19.63 0.99
CA SER A 238 -16.99 -19.68 -0.27
C SER A 238 -17.63 -21.04 -0.51
N LEU A 239 -16.95 -22.15 -0.21
CA LEU A 239 -17.55 -23.49 -0.30
C LEU A 239 -18.69 -23.66 0.70
N ALA A 240 -18.56 -23.12 1.91
CA ALA A 240 -19.61 -23.17 2.93
C ALA A 240 -20.84 -22.32 2.59
N THR A 241 -20.65 -21.19 1.91
CA THR A 241 -21.73 -20.22 1.62
C THR A 241 -22.24 -20.26 0.18
N GLN A 242 -21.96 -21.32 -0.60
CA GLN A 242 -22.42 -21.43 -1.99
C GLN A 242 -23.93 -21.32 -2.15
N LYS A 243 -24.70 -21.85 -1.19
CA LYS A 243 -26.17 -21.83 -1.20
C LYS A 243 -26.77 -20.41 -1.15
N ASP A 244 -26.01 -19.44 -0.65
CA ASP A 244 -26.44 -18.04 -0.60
C ASP A 244 -26.22 -17.31 -1.94
N ASN A 245 -25.39 -17.86 -2.83
CA ASN A 245 -25.07 -17.28 -4.13
C ASN A 245 -26.15 -17.58 -5.18
N GLU A 246 -26.87 -18.71 -5.07
CA GLU A 246 -27.96 -19.06 -5.99
C GLU A 246 -29.10 -18.03 -5.94
N LYS A 247 -29.36 -17.45 -4.76
CA LYS A 247 -30.37 -16.39 -4.57
C LYS A 247 -30.02 -15.04 -5.21
N LEU A 248 -28.78 -14.82 -5.62
CA LEU A 248 -28.33 -13.58 -6.28
C LEU A 248 -28.39 -13.67 -7.81
N VAL A 249 -28.59 -14.85 -8.39
CA VAL A 249 -28.74 -15.06 -9.84
C VAL A 249 -30.21 -14.91 -10.27
N GLU A 250 -31.15 -15.04 -9.33
CA GLU A 250 -32.60 -14.93 -9.55
C GLU A 250 -33.20 -13.55 -9.22
N ALA A 251 -32.38 -12.56 -8.82
CA ALA A 251 -32.78 -11.19 -8.50
C ALA A 251 -32.13 -10.17 -9.45
#